data_AF-A0A5P3MPM7-F1
#
_entry.id   AF-A0A5P3MPM7-F1
#
_cell.length_a   1.000
_cell.length_b   1.000
_cell.length_c   1.000
_cell.angle_alpha   90.00
_cell.angle_beta   90.00
_cell.angle_gamma   90.00
#
_symmetry.space_group_name_H-M   'P 1'
#
loop_
_entity.id
_entity.type
_entity.pdbx_description
1 polymer ?
#
loop_
_entity_poly.entity_id
_entity_poly.type
_entity_poly.pdbx_seq_one_letter_code
_entity_poly.pdbx_strand_id
1 'polypeptide(L)'
;MGGYFPIIMPSVNSDLDCTPCLPCLKPCRRPDFLDWIAMSFSNLTVVAVTGSDAYTEGSAYAVARSCRELPGARGLLVSPSRPRAFDEAELSALPLAHYACRPFGYLEYNYFMLYLLADLIETDYCLVVQNDGWVLDGKNWRDEFWQYDYLGAPIPKLGRLQNGVWEIGWSDKWFECVTKQLPMDGYELQNGGFSLRSRRLLEAPRRYGLFVPPEMPQPVRPPHSGGRQEDIKIAVAFSTAANEDVLLSGLWRQGLEEQGFRFAPLGVADWFAYESTITPPLRNVPFEDILGVHSMGRWLLEGLDTVRFVGVDEEHFHNVLLADPHAKLWINAALQQGLHLFFD
;
A
#
# COMPACT_ATOMS: atom_id res chain seq x y z
N MET A 1 29.03 -7.74 -11.28
CA MET A 1 29.07 -7.65 -12.75
C MET A 1 27.64 -7.47 -13.22
N GLY A 2 27.34 -6.30 -13.80
CA GLY A 2 25.98 -5.87 -14.13
C GLY A 2 25.39 -6.67 -15.29
N GLY A 3 24.20 -7.20 -15.09
CA GLY A 3 23.37 -7.76 -16.14
C GLY A 3 22.65 -6.62 -16.86
N TYR A 4 23.02 -6.39 -18.11
CA TYR A 4 22.32 -5.49 -19.04
C TYR A 4 21.07 -6.20 -19.58
N PHE A 5 19.92 -5.54 -19.54
CA PHE A 5 18.76 -5.89 -20.35
C PHE A 5 18.25 -4.61 -21.04
N PRO A 6 18.17 -4.56 -22.38
CA PRO A 6 17.60 -3.41 -23.08
C PRO A 6 16.07 -3.44 -22.95
N ILE A 7 15.50 -2.38 -22.40
CA ILE A 7 14.06 -2.10 -22.46
C ILE A 7 13.76 -1.56 -23.86
N ILE A 8 12.95 -2.27 -24.65
CA ILE A 8 12.45 -1.78 -25.94
C ILE A 8 11.23 -0.91 -25.66
N MET A 9 11.43 0.40 -25.53
CA MET A 9 10.36 1.39 -25.57
C MET A 9 9.99 1.69 -27.04
N PRO A 10 8.70 1.74 -27.42
CA PRO A 10 8.31 2.26 -28.73
C PRO A 10 8.64 3.76 -28.84
N SER A 11 9.11 4.20 -30.00
CA SER A 11 9.58 5.56 -30.26
C SER A 11 8.45 6.60 -30.13
N VAL A 12 8.64 7.62 -29.30
CA VAL A 12 7.72 8.74 -29.14
C VAL A 12 8.23 9.94 -29.94
N ASN A 13 7.39 10.46 -30.84
CA ASN A 13 7.60 11.75 -31.51
C ASN A 13 7.50 12.87 -30.47
N SER A 14 8.55 13.67 -30.33
CA SER A 14 8.60 14.85 -29.49
C SER A 14 7.84 16.00 -30.15
N ASP A 15 6.79 16.51 -29.50
CA ASP A 15 6.39 17.93 -29.52
C ASP A 15 5.14 18.12 -28.65
N LEU A 16 5.32 18.27 -27.33
CA LEU A 16 4.33 18.91 -26.47
C LEU A 16 5.04 19.68 -25.35
N ASP A 17 4.97 21.00 -25.50
CA ASP A 17 5.40 22.01 -24.54
C ASP A 17 4.39 22.05 -23.38
N CYS A 18 4.81 21.60 -22.18
CA CYS A 18 3.96 21.57 -20.99
C CYS A 18 4.67 22.27 -19.82
N THR A 19 4.20 23.47 -19.49
CA THR A 19 4.61 24.24 -18.31
C THR A 19 4.07 23.55 -17.03
N PRO A 20 4.84 23.36 -15.95
CA PRO A 20 4.31 22.76 -14.73
C PRO A 20 3.41 23.77 -14.01
N CYS A 21 2.10 23.47 -13.99
CA CYS A 21 1.16 24.18 -13.12
C CYS A 21 1.31 23.61 -11.71
N LEU A 22 1.67 24.46 -10.75
CA LEU A 22 1.58 24.15 -9.31
C LEU A 22 0.15 23.68 -8.98
N PRO A 23 -0.05 22.50 -8.35
CA PRO A 23 -1.38 22.08 -7.96
C PRO A 23 -1.94 23.03 -6.90
N CYS A 24 -3.16 23.49 -7.16
CA CYS A 24 -3.92 24.39 -6.31
C CYS A 24 -4.16 23.73 -4.94
N LEU A 25 -3.56 24.26 -3.88
CA LEU A 25 -3.83 23.90 -2.47
C LEU A 25 -5.22 24.44 -2.03
N LYS A 26 -6.28 24.13 -2.77
CA LYS A 26 -7.65 24.32 -2.24
C LYS A 26 -7.94 23.16 -1.30
N PRO A 27 -8.44 23.41 -0.07
CA PRO A 27 -8.85 22.34 0.82
C PRO A 27 -9.99 21.55 0.16
N CYS A 28 -9.70 20.31 -0.24
CA CYS A 28 -10.73 19.35 -0.61
C CYS A 28 -11.63 19.15 0.63
N ARG A 29 -12.92 19.45 0.47
CA ARG A 29 -13.91 19.46 1.54
C ARG A 29 -14.05 18.04 2.09
N ARG A 30 -13.74 17.83 3.37
CA ARG A 30 -14.11 16.59 4.06
C ARG A 30 -15.63 16.48 4.13
N PRO A 31 -16.20 15.29 3.92
CA PRO A 31 -17.62 15.09 4.17
C PRO A 31 -17.92 15.36 5.65
N ASP A 32 -19.03 16.04 5.93
CA ASP A 32 -19.55 16.06 7.30
C ASP A 32 -20.20 14.70 7.65
N PHE A 33 -20.63 14.51 8.89
CA PHE A 33 -21.18 13.21 9.34
C PHE A 33 -22.43 12.79 8.55
N LEU A 34 -23.27 13.73 8.13
CA LEU A 34 -24.49 13.43 7.38
C LEU A 34 -24.16 13.11 5.92
N ASP A 35 -23.23 13.87 5.33
CA ASP A 35 -22.70 13.60 4.00
C ASP A 35 -22.04 12.20 3.95
N TRP A 36 -21.23 11.85 4.96
CA TRP A 36 -20.56 10.54 5.03
C TRP A 36 -21.54 9.37 5.14
N ILE A 37 -22.59 9.47 5.97
CA ILE A 37 -23.63 8.42 6.04
C ILE A 37 -24.37 8.29 4.70
N ALA A 38 -24.52 9.38 3.96
CA ALA A 38 -25.15 9.38 2.65
C ALA A 38 -24.22 8.89 1.52
N MET A 39 -22.90 8.84 1.75
CA MET A 39 -21.95 8.28 0.78
C MET A 39 -22.14 6.78 0.65
N SER A 40 -22.12 6.31 -0.59
CA SER A 40 -22.12 4.89 -0.92
C SER A 40 -20.89 4.56 -1.74
N PHE A 41 -20.09 3.62 -1.24
CA PHE A 41 -18.89 3.12 -1.90
C PHE A 41 -19.19 1.90 -2.80
N SER A 42 -20.39 1.84 -3.37
CA SER A 42 -20.85 0.73 -4.24
C SER A 42 -19.99 0.47 -5.49
N ASN A 43 -19.20 1.46 -5.92
CA ASN A 43 -18.22 1.37 -7.00
C ASN A 43 -16.82 0.93 -6.53
N LEU A 44 -16.68 0.46 -5.28
CA LEU A 44 -15.44 0.03 -4.66
C LEU A 44 -15.52 -1.42 -4.17
N THR A 45 -14.46 -2.18 -4.45
CA THR A 45 -14.20 -3.46 -3.79
C THR A 45 -12.99 -3.32 -2.87
N VAL A 46 -13.16 -3.47 -1.56
CA VAL A 46 -12.05 -3.65 -0.62
C VAL A 46 -11.57 -5.09 -0.73
N VAL A 47 -10.29 -5.30 -1.02
CA VAL A 47 -9.75 -6.63 -1.30
C VAL A 47 -8.46 -6.90 -0.51
N ALA A 48 -8.38 -8.08 0.08
CA ALA A 48 -7.12 -8.63 0.59
C ALA A 48 -6.78 -9.94 -0.11
N VAL A 49 -5.50 -10.14 -0.41
CA VAL A 49 -4.98 -11.34 -1.05
C VAL A 49 -3.81 -11.87 -0.23
N THR A 50 -3.86 -13.14 0.16
CA THR A 50 -2.73 -13.82 0.82
C THR A 50 -2.61 -15.26 0.36
N GLY A 51 -1.37 -15.74 0.25
CA GLY A 51 -1.07 -17.15 -0.02
C GLY A 51 -0.78 -17.95 1.25
N SER A 52 -0.96 -17.38 2.44
CA SER A 52 -0.64 -18.02 3.72
C SER A 52 -1.74 -17.84 4.75
N ASP A 53 -2.13 -18.94 5.39
CA ASP A 53 -3.11 -18.95 6.48
C ASP A 53 -2.66 -18.12 7.69
N ALA A 54 -1.35 -17.90 7.86
CA ALA A 54 -0.81 -17.04 8.91
C ALA A 54 -1.31 -15.58 8.82
N TYR A 55 -1.73 -15.12 7.63
CA TYR A 55 -2.24 -13.76 7.42
C TYR A 55 -3.75 -13.72 7.18
N THR A 56 -4.43 -14.87 7.14
CA THR A 56 -5.84 -14.95 6.75
C THR A 56 -6.76 -14.18 7.70
N GLU A 57 -6.61 -14.39 9.01
CA GLU A 57 -7.47 -13.74 10.01
C GLU A 57 -7.28 -12.22 10.02
N GLY A 58 -6.01 -11.76 10.10
CA GLY A 58 -5.70 -10.33 10.06
C GLY A 58 -6.17 -9.64 8.77
N SER A 59 -6.03 -10.31 7.62
CA SER A 59 -6.52 -9.81 6.33
C SER A 59 -8.05 -9.74 6.29
N ALA A 60 -8.74 -10.71 6.90
CA ALA A 60 -10.19 -10.71 6.99
C ALA A 60 -10.70 -9.54 7.86
N TYR A 61 -10.05 -9.28 9.00
CA TYR A 61 -10.32 -8.09 9.81
C TYR A 61 -10.06 -6.80 9.06
N ALA A 62 -8.95 -6.70 8.30
CA ALA A 62 -8.61 -5.54 7.51
C ALA A 62 -9.70 -5.21 6.48
N VAL A 63 -10.21 -6.22 5.75
CA VAL A 63 -11.32 -6.03 4.80
C VAL A 63 -12.60 -5.65 5.53
N ALA A 64 -12.99 -6.42 6.55
CA ALA A 64 -14.25 -6.22 7.26
C ALA A 64 -14.32 -4.84 7.92
N ARG A 65 -13.24 -4.41 8.60
CA ARG A 65 -13.13 -3.07 9.17
C ARG A 65 -13.21 -2.01 8.09
N SER A 66 -12.46 -2.15 7.00
CA SER A 66 -12.43 -1.15 5.94
C SER A 66 -13.80 -1.00 5.24
N CYS A 67 -14.54 -2.09 5.05
CA CYS A 67 -15.92 -2.02 4.57
C CYS A 67 -16.88 -1.37 5.56
N ARG A 68 -16.64 -1.51 6.87
CA ARG A 68 -17.43 -0.82 7.90
C ARG A 68 -17.21 0.70 7.86
N GLU A 69 -15.97 1.12 7.62
CA GLU A 69 -15.60 2.54 7.45
C GLU A 69 -16.05 3.12 6.10
N LEU A 70 -16.26 2.28 5.09
CA LEU A 70 -16.67 2.66 3.73
C LEU A 70 -18.02 2.01 3.36
N PRO A 71 -19.16 2.51 3.90
CA PRO A 71 -20.47 1.91 3.69
C PRO A 71 -20.82 1.71 2.20
N GLY A 72 -21.28 0.50 1.87
CA GLY A 72 -21.66 0.12 0.50
C GLY A 72 -20.53 -0.49 -0.32
N ALA A 73 -19.28 -0.43 0.14
CA ALA A 73 -18.18 -1.15 -0.49
C ALA A 73 -18.38 -2.67 -0.40
N ARG A 74 -17.96 -3.38 -1.45
CA ARG A 74 -17.89 -4.85 -1.43
C ARG A 74 -16.58 -5.28 -0.78
N GLY A 75 -16.59 -6.31 0.05
CA GLY A 75 -15.39 -6.92 0.62
C GLY A 75 -15.07 -8.24 -0.05
N LEU A 76 -13.78 -8.46 -0.31
CA LEU A 76 -13.26 -9.67 -0.94
C LEU A 76 -11.98 -10.13 -0.23
N LEU A 77 -11.96 -11.38 0.22
CA LEU A 77 -10.77 -12.04 0.73
C LEU A 77 -10.38 -13.20 -0.20
N VAL A 78 -9.13 -13.21 -0.63
CA VAL A 78 -8.50 -14.35 -1.31
C VAL A 78 -7.45 -14.94 -0.38
N SER A 79 -7.68 -16.16 0.10
CA SER A 79 -6.78 -16.84 1.04
C SER A 79 -6.88 -18.36 0.93
N PRO A 80 -5.89 -19.14 1.40
CA PRO A 80 -5.94 -20.60 1.25
C PRO A 80 -7.13 -21.22 1.99
N SER A 81 -7.32 -20.82 3.24
CA SER A 81 -8.46 -21.21 4.07
C SER A 81 -9.44 -20.06 4.29
N ARG A 82 -10.71 -20.38 4.55
CA ARG A 82 -11.72 -19.42 5.02
C ARG A 82 -11.34 -18.92 6.42
N PRO A 83 -11.50 -17.62 6.73
CA PRO A 83 -11.22 -17.09 8.07
C PRO A 83 -12.14 -17.73 9.11
N ARG A 84 -11.59 -17.97 10.30
CA ARG A 84 -12.25 -18.57 11.46
C ARG A 84 -12.57 -17.55 12.54
N ALA A 85 -12.03 -16.34 12.43
CA ALA A 85 -12.27 -15.21 13.33
C ALA A 85 -13.74 -14.80 13.45
N PHE A 86 -14.55 -15.15 12.45
CA PHE A 86 -15.95 -14.81 12.38
C PHE A 86 -16.79 -16.08 12.39
N ASP A 87 -17.87 -16.10 13.18
CA ASP A 87 -18.85 -17.18 13.09
C ASP A 87 -19.67 -17.09 11.78
N GLU A 88 -20.48 -18.12 11.48
CA GLU A 88 -21.26 -18.13 10.23
C GLU A 88 -22.28 -16.99 10.16
N ALA A 89 -22.83 -16.54 11.29
CA ALA A 89 -23.79 -15.45 11.34
C ALA A 89 -23.09 -14.10 11.10
N GLU A 90 -21.92 -13.89 11.70
CA GLU A 90 -21.06 -12.72 11.51
C GLU A 90 -20.59 -12.62 10.05
N LEU A 91 -20.08 -13.71 9.48
CA LEU A 91 -19.68 -13.73 8.07
C LEU A 91 -20.84 -13.44 7.12
N SER A 92 -22.04 -13.91 7.44
CA SER A 92 -23.23 -13.67 6.62
C SER A 92 -23.73 -12.23 6.74
N ALA A 93 -23.40 -11.54 7.84
CA ALA A 93 -23.76 -10.15 8.07
C ALA A 93 -22.71 -9.16 7.55
N LEU A 94 -21.46 -9.60 7.38
CA LEU A 94 -20.38 -8.79 6.81
C LEU A 94 -20.42 -8.82 5.28
N PRO A 95 -20.10 -7.71 4.60
CA PRO A 95 -19.95 -7.69 3.15
C PRO A 95 -18.63 -8.35 2.72
N LEU A 96 -18.32 -9.57 3.19
CA LEU A 96 -17.04 -10.26 2.98
C LEU A 96 -17.22 -11.55 2.17
N ALA A 97 -16.94 -11.49 0.87
CA ALA A 97 -16.81 -12.69 0.05
C ALA A 97 -15.44 -13.36 0.27
N HIS A 98 -15.40 -14.69 0.20
CA HIS A 98 -14.15 -15.46 0.27
C HIS A 98 -13.95 -16.29 -0.99
N TYR A 99 -12.74 -16.22 -1.56
CA TYR A 99 -12.27 -17.12 -2.60
C TYR A 99 -11.06 -17.89 -2.10
N ALA A 100 -11.17 -19.22 -2.09
CA ALA A 100 -10.05 -20.08 -1.76
C ALA A 100 -8.98 -20.04 -2.86
N CYS A 101 -7.73 -19.89 -2.47
CA CYS A 101 -6.57 -20.02 -3.37
C CYS A 101 -5.68 -21.19 -2.96
N ARG A 102 -4.74 -21.60 -3.82
CA ARG A 102 -3.65 -22.48 -3.37
C ARG A 102 -2.64 -21.65 -2.56
N PRO A 103 -1.97 -22.23 -1.55
CA PRO A 103 -0.90 -21.53 -0.86
C PRO A 103 0.19 -21.06 -1.82
N PHE A 104 0.69 -19.85 -1.61
CA PHE A 104 1.74 -19.24 -2.44
C PHE A 104 2.60 -18.23 -1.67
N GLY A 105 3.79 -17.95 -2.17
CA GLY A 105 4.76 -17.07 -1.55
C GLY A 105 4.68 -15.62 -2.03
N TYR A 106 5.63 -14.81 -1.57
CA TYR A 106 5.66 -13.38 -1.90
C TYR A 106 5.86 -13.12 -3.40
N LEU A 107 6.62 -13.96 -4.11
CA LEU A 107 6.79 -13.79 -5.56
C LEU A 107 5.45 -13.98 -6.29
N GLU A 108 4.75 -15.08 -6.01
CA GLU A 108 3.45 -15.37 -6.62
C GLU A 108 2.38 -14.34 -6.25
N TYR A 109 2.43 -13.76 -5.05
CA TYR A 109 1.59 -12.63 -4.67
C TYR A 109 1.72 -11.49 -5.69
N ASN A 110 2.95 -11.08 -6.05
CA ASN A 110 3.18 -10.03 -7.04
C ASN A 110 2.54 -10.36 -8.40
N TYR A 111 2.72 -11.59 -8.89
CA TYR A 111 2.08 -12.04 -10.13
C TYR A 111 0.55 -12.07 -10.02
N PHE A 112 0.00 -12.49 -8.88
CA PHE A 112 -1.44 -12.49 -8.65
C PHE A 112 -1.99 -11.07 -8.73
N MET A 113 -1.36 -10.12 -8.04
CA MET A 113 -1.81 -8.72 -8.01
C MET A 113 -1.74 -8.06 -9.39
N LEU A 114 -0.70 -8.34 -10.18
CA LEU A 114 -0.51 -7.77 -11.52
C LEU A 114 -1.39 -8.42 -12.59
N TYR A 115 -1.61 -9.73 -12.51
CA TYR A 115 -2.16 -10.48 -13.63
C TYR A 115 -3.43 -11.24 -13.31
N LEU A 116 -3.89 -11.38 -12.08
CA LEU A 116 -5.11 -12.16 -11.77
C LEU A 116 -6.17 -11.34 -11.03
N LEU A 117 -5.78 -10.33 -10.26
CA LEU A 117 -6.71 -9.55 -9.46
C LEU A 117 -7.85 -8.92 -10.28
N ALA A 118 -7.56 -8.45 -11.50
CA ALA A 118 -8.55 -7.85 -12.40
C ALA A 118 -9.76 -8.77 -12.71
N ASP A 119 -9.54 -10.09 -12.69
CA ASP A 119 -10.59 -11.08 -12.99
C ASP A 119 -11.58 -11.25 -11.82
N LEU A 120 -11.22 -10.79 -10.61
CA LEU A 120 -12.03 -10.91 -9.40
C LEU A 120 -12.72 -9.61 -8.98
N ILE A 121 -12.25 -8.48 -9.49
CA ILE A 121 -12.83 -7.17 -9.20
C ILE A 121 -13.92 -6.90 -10.24
N GLU A 122 -15.12 -6.55 -9.81
CA GLU A 122 -16.25 -6.16 -10.68
C GLU A 122 -16.51 -4.66 -10.70
N THR A 123 -16.04 -3.96 -9.68
CA THR A 123 -16.26 -2.52 -9.45
C THR A 123 -15.27 -1.66 -10.24
N ASP A 124 -15.53 -0.35 -10.32
CA ASP A 124 -14.66 0.61 -11.03
C ASP A 124 -13.29 0.75 -10.37
N TYR A 125 -13.24 0.56 -9.05
CA TYR A 125 -12.01 0.59 -8.25
C TYR A 125 -11.94 -0.58 -7.29
N CYS A 126 -10.72 -0.93 -6.89
CA CYS A 126 -10.49 -1.70 -5.68
C CYS A 126 -9.58 -0.96 -4.69
N LEU A 127 -9.84 -1.12 -3.40
CA LEU A 127 -8.93 -0.74 -2.32
C LEU A 127 -8.24 -2.02 -1.83
N VAL A 128 -6.98 -2.19 -2.19
CA VAL A 128 -6.13 -3.27 -1.67
C VAL A 128 -5.81 -2.96 -0.21
N VAL A 129 -6.04 -3.93 0.67
CA VAL A 129 -5.68 -3.92 2.09
C VAL A 129 -4.88 -5.18 2.42
N GLN A 130 -4.05 -5.12 3.44
CA GLN A 130 -3.26 -6.23 3.95
C GLN A 130 -3.49 -6.40 5.46
N ASN A 131 -2.97 -7.46 6.05
CA ASN A 131 -3.16 -7.74 7.48
C ASN A 131 -2.61 -6.63 8.40
N ASP A 132 -1.75 -5.76 7.88
CA ASP A 132 -1.13 -4.62 8.54
C ASP A 132 -1.46 -3.27 7.89
N GLY A 133 -2.37 -3.25 6.89
CA GLY A 133 -2.81 -2.03 6.23
C GLY A 133 -4.29 -2.00 5.91
N TRP A 134 -4.99 -0.98 6.41
CA TRP A 134 -6.47 -0.93 6.47
C TRP A 134 -6.97 0.51 6.70
N VAL A 135 -8.27 0.74 6.54
CA VAL A 135 -8.90 2.06 6.71
C VAL A 135 -9.00 2.43 8.19
N LEU A 136 -8.33 3.51 8.56
CA LEU A 136 -8.30 4.07 9.91
C LEU A 136 -9.63 4.76 10.24
N ASP A 137 -10.01 5.74 9.43
CA ASP A 137 -11.25 6.52 9.55
C ASP A 137 -11.81 6.85 8.16
N GLY A 138 -12.97 6.27 7.84
CA GLY A 138 -13.61 6.47 6.53
C GLY A 138 -14.08 7.90 6.25
N LYS A 139 -14.23 8.74 7.28
CA LYS A 139 -14.62 10.16 7.11
C LYS A 139 -13.52 11.00 6.49
N ASN A 140 -12.29 10.50 6.53
CA ASN A 140 -11.14 11.13 5.88
C ASN A 140 -11.06 10.82 4.38
N TRP A 141 -12.03 10.09 3.83
CA TRP A 141 -12.14 9.93 2.39
C TRP A 141 -12.25 11.28 1.68
N ARG A 142 -11.53 11.42 0.56
CA ARG A 142 -11.58 12.59 -0.30
C ARG A 142 -11.98 12.18 -1.71
N ASP A 143 -12.98 12.84 -2.27
CA ASP A 143 -13.46 12.55 -3.63
C ASP A 143 -12.36 12.71 -4.70
N GLU A 144 -11.31 13.49 -4.42
CA GLU A 144 -10.14 13.60 -5.29
C GLU A 144 -9.41 12.26 -5.48
N PHE A 145 -9.52 11.32 -4.54
CA PHE A 145 -8.90 9.99 -4.66
C PHE A 145 -9.41 9.24 -5.90
N TRP A 146 -10.66 9.46 -6.30
CA TRP A 146 -11.23 8.87 -7.52
C TRP A 146 -10.57 9.36 -8.81
N GLN A 147 -9.80 10.45 -8.78
CA GLN A 147 -9.16 11.01 -9.98
C GLN A 147 -7.90 10.25 -10.40
N TYR A 148 -7.49 9.25 -9.64
CA TYR A 148 -6.25 8.51 -9.83
C TYR A 148 -6.51 7.02 -10.04
N ASP A 149 -5.69 6.41 -10.89
CA ASP A 149 -5.70 4.98 -11.16
C ASP A 149 -4.86 4.17 -10.19
N TYR A 150 -3.83 4.79 -9.61
CA TYR A 150 -3.03 4.24 -8.54
C TYR A 150 -2.81 5.31 -7.47
N LEU A 151 -3.08 4.94 -6.23
CA LEU A 151 -2.85 5.76 -5.06
C LEU A 151 -2.51 4.82 -3.89
N GLY A 152 -1.29 4.88 -3.38
CA GLY A 152 -0.83 4.08 -2.24
C GLY A 152 -0.16 4.92 -1.16
N ALA A 153 0.20 4.30 -0.03
CA ALA A 153 0.94 4.97 1.03
C ALA A 153 2.35 5.38 0.55
N PRO A 154 2.81 6.62 0.75
CA PRO A 154 4.18 7.01 0.41
C PRO A 154 5.21 6.15 1.16
N ILE A 155 6.21 5.63 0.44
CA ILE A 155 7.27 4.80 1.01
C ILE A 155 8.65 5.47 0.90
N PRO A 156 9.61 5.15 1.79
CA PRO A 156 10.94 5.75 1.79
C PRO A 156 11.87 5.18 0.70
N LYS A 157 11.36 5.06 -0.53
CA LYS A 157 12.11 4.60 -1.70
C LYS A 157 11.98 5.59 -2.85
N LEU A 158 13.09 5.80 -3.55
CA LEU A 158 13.12 6.61 -4.77
C LEU A 158 13.49 5.71 -5.94
N GLY A 159 12.59 5.62 -6.91
CA GLY A 159 12.87 5.02 -8.20
C GLY A 159 13.50 6.05 -9.13
N ARG A 160 14.52 5.68 -9.90
CA ARG A 160 15.12 6.52 -10.93
C ARG A 160 15.32 5.75 -12.20
N LEU A 161 15.08 6.41 -13.32
CA LEU A 161 15.43 5.89 -14.63
C LEU A 161 16.67 6.63 -15.13
N GLN A 162 17.85 6.01 -15.00
CA GLN A 162 19.12 6.59 -15.44
C GLN A 162 19.68 5.81 -16.61
N ASN A 163 19.90 6.47 -17.75
CA ASN A 163 20.45 5.86 -18.98
C ASN A 163 19.68 4.61 -19.43
N GLY A 164 18.36 4.59 -19.24
CA GLY A 164 17.51 3.43 -19.56
C GLY A 164 17.58 2.29 -18.55
N VAL A 165 18.28 2.48 -17.42
CA VAL A 165 18.36 1.54 -16.30
C VAL A 165 17.47 2.02 -15.17
N TRP A 166 16.59 1.14 -14.72
CA TRP A 166 15.78 1.36 -13.53
C TRP A 166 16.57 1.02 -12.28
N GLU A 167 16.71 2.01 -11.39
CA GLU A 167 17.38 1.86 -10.12
C GLU A 167 16.43 2.23 -8.98
N ILE A 168 16.42 1.38 -7.95
CA ILE A 168 15.68 1.65 -6.72
C ILE A 168 16.70 1.87 -5.63
N GLY A 169 16.76 3.10 -5.15
CA GLY A 169 17.57 3.45 -3.99
C GLY A 169 16.70 3.49 -2.75
N TRP A 170 17.18 2.86 -1.67
CA TRP A 170 16.94 3.39 -0.34
C TRP A 170 17.83 4.62 -0.24
N SER A 171 17.24 5.80 -0.11
CA SER A 171 18.07 7.01 -0.04
C SER A 171 17.75 7.74 1.25
N ASP A 172 18.79 8.07 2.02
CA ASP A 172 18.72 9.13 3.05
C ASP A 172 18.20 10.44 2.44
N LYS A 173 18.40 10.60 1.12
CA LYS A 173 17.80 11.65 0.30
C LYS A 173 16.28 11.59 0.21
N TRP A 174 15.58 10.53 0.63
CA TRP A 174 14.12 10.57 0.74
C TRP A 174 13.71 11.54 1.86
N PHE A 175 14.41 11.54 3.00
CA PHE A 175 14.21 12.57 4.02
C PHE A 175 14.51 14.00 3.49
N GLU A 176 15.49 14.16 2.59
CA GLU A 176 15.77 15.45 1.94
C GLU A 176 14.81 15.82 0.79
N CYS A 177 14.32 14.84 0.02
CA CYS A 177 13.44 15.02 -1.13
C CYS A 177 11.99 15.24 -0.70
N VAL A 178 11.53 14.54 0.35
CA VAL A 178 10.22 14.72 0.97
C VAL A 178 10.07 16.12 1.58
N THR A 179 11.18 16.79 1.90
CA THR A 179 11.17 18.16 2.47
C THR A 179 11.44 19.27 1.46
N LYS A 180 11.84 18.97 0.21
CA LYS A 180 12.28 20.02 -0.75
C LYS A 180 11.67 19.92 -2.15
N GLN A 181 11.94 18.85 -2.91
CA GLN A 181 11.43 18.60 -4.27
C GLN A 181 11.91 17.22 -4.77
N LEU A 182 11.05 16.50 -5.50
CA LEU A 182 11.44 15.29 -6.23
C LEU A 182 12.34 15.66 -7.42
N PRO A 183 13.41 14.88 -7.72
CA PRO A 183 14.22 15.12 -8.90
C PRO A 183 13.41 14.84 -10.17
N MET A 184 13.72 15.55 -11.27
CA MET A 184 12.98 15.49 -12.54
C MET A 184 12.90 14.07 -13.15
N ASP A 185 13.90 13.23 -12.89
CA ASP A 185 14.02 11.83 -13.35
C ASP A 185 13.63 10.81 -12.25
N GLY A 186 13.06 11.29 -11.14
CA GLY A 186 12.70 10.46 -9.99
C GLY A 186 11.22 10.22 -9.86
N TYR A 187 10.88 8.99 -9.49
CA TYR A 187 9.52 8.59 -9.14
C TYR A 187 9.44 8.32 -7.65
N GLU A 188 8.48 8.99 -7.01
CA GLU A 188 8.01 8.60 -5.69
C GLU A 188 7.31 7.25 -5.81
N LEU A 189 7.81 6.27 -5.07
CA LEU A 189 7.17 4.97 -4.97
C LEU A 189 6.11 5.01 -3.88
N GLN A 190 5.03 4.26 -4.10
CA GLN A 190 3.89 4.17 -3.19
C GLN A 190 3.54 2.70 -2.96
N ASN A 191 3.29 2.35 -1.70
CA ASN A 191 3.10 0.97 -1.26
C ASN A 191 1.83 0.35 -1.84
N GLY A 192 1.89 -0.93 -2.19
CA GLY A 192 0.75 -1.70 -2.70
C GLY A 192 -0.21 -2.25 -1.65
N GLY A 193 0.23 -2.43 -0.40
CA GLY A 193 -0.48 -3.10 0.70
C GLY A 193 -1.58 -2.27 1.38
N PHE A 194 -1.61 -0.96 1.14
CA PHE A 194 -2.81 -0.14 1.25
C PHE A 194 -2.88 0.78 0.03
N SER A 195 -3.62 0.38 -1.00
CA SER A 195 -3.65 1.12 -2.27
C SER A 195 -5.01 1.09 -2.98
N LEU A 196 -5.46 2.25 -3.45
CA LEU A 196 -6.57 2.38 -4.37
C LEU A 196 -6.07 2.14 -5.80
N ARG A 197 -6.74 1.24 -6.53
CA ARG A 197 -6.41 0.90 -7.92
C ARG A 197 -7.67 0.94 -8.77
N SER A 198 -7.64 1.62 -9.91
CA SER A 198 -8.75 1.55 -10.86
C SER A 198 -8.77 0.21 -11.59
N ARG A 199 -9.96 -0.25 -11.98
CA ARG A 199 -10.12 -1.48 -12.75
C ARG A 199 -9.28 -1.47 -14.02
N ARG A 200 -9.27 -0.33 -14.74
CA ARG A 200 -8.49 -0.21 -15.99
C ARG A 200 -6.98 -0.35 -15.74
N LEU A 201 -6.47 0.02 -14.57
CA LEU A 201 -5.08 -0.22 -14.21
C LEU A 201 -4.81 -1.69 -13.92
N LEU A 202 -5.71 -2.38 -13.22
CA LEU A 202 -5.59 -3.82 -12.99
C LEU A 202 -5.55 -4.61 -14.30
N GLU A 203 -6.24 -4.14 -15.34
CA GLU A 203 -6.24 -4.75 -16.68
C GLU A 203 -4.98 -4.38 -17.50
N ALA A 204 -4.25 -3.34 -17.11
CA ALA A 204 -3.16 -2.76 -17.90
C ALA A 204 -2.00 -3.74 -18.14
N PRO A 205 -1.51 -4.53 -17.17
CA PRO A 205 -0.39 -5.44 -17.41
C PRO A 205 -0.68 -6.45 -18.53
N ARG A 206 -1.87 -7.06 -18.55
CA ARG A 206 -2.29 -7.95 -19.64
C ARG A 206 -2.54 -7.19 -20.94
N ARG A 207 -3.20 -6.03 -20.88
CA ARG A 207 -3.61 -5.25 -22.05
C ARG A 207 -2.44 -4.68 -22.85
N TYR A 208 -1.40 -4.22 -22.16
CA TYR A 208 -0.21 -3.62 -22.78
C TYR A 208 0.98 -4.58 -22.84
N GLY A 209 0.80 -5.84 -22.41
CA GLY A 209 1.89 -6.82 -22.40
C GLY A 209 3.04 -6.44 -21.46
N LEU A 210 2.75 -5.77 -20.35
CA LEU A 210 3.74 -5.42 -19.34
C LEU A 210 4.17 -6.71 -18.65
N PHE A 211 5.40 -7.13 -18.91
CA PHE A 211 5.93 -8.41 -18.44
C PHE A 211 6.92 -8.18 -17.30
N VAL A 212 6.80 -8.98 -16.25
CA VAL A 212 7.79 -9.05 -15.17
C VAL A 212 8.80 -10.12 -15.57
N PRO A 213 10.07 -9.76 -15.84
CA PRO A 213 11.07 -10.75 -16.16
C PRO A 213 11.30 -11.67 -14.94
N PRO A 214 11.40 -12.99 -15.14
CA PRO A 214 11.74 -13.89 -14.05
C PRO A 214 13.15 -13.53 -13.55
N GLU A 215 13.23 -13.18 -12.27
CA GLU A 215 14.49 -12.83 -11.66
C GLU A 215 15.26 -14.06 -11.21
N MET A 216 16.58 -14.04 -11.40
CA MET A 216 17.45 -15.09 -10.90
C MET A 216 17.54 -15.01 -9.38
N PRO A 217 17.21 -16.09 -8.66
CA PRO A 217 17.25 -16.11 -7.21
C PRO A 217 18.65 -15.78 -6.70
N GLN A 218 18.74 -14.88 -5.72
CA GLN A 218 20.01 -14.51 -5.11
C GLN A 218 20.17 -15.21 -3.76
N PRO A 219 21.36 -15.77 -3.45
CA PRO A 219 21.64 -16.28 -2.11
C PRO A 219 21.77 -15.10 -1.15
N VAL A 220 20.91 -15.03 -0.14
CA VAL A 220 21.06 -14.05 0.93
C VAL A 220 22.15 -14.54 1.88
N ARG A 221 23.24 -13.77 2.01
CA ARG A 221 24.14 -13.88 3.15
C ARG A 221 23.68 -12.85 4.18
N PRO A 222 23.40 -13.22 5.44
CA PRO A 222 23.08 -12.22 6.45
C PRO A 222 24.23 -11.19 6.53
N PRO A 223 23.92 -9.90 6.81
CA PRO A 223 24.95 -8.91 7.08
C PRO A 223 25.88 -9.41 8.18
N HIS A 224 27.14 -8.96 8.18
CA HIS A 224 28.21 -9.44 9.08
C HIS A 224 27.91 -9.14 10.57
N SER A 225 26.96 -9.85 11.16
CA SER A 225 26.59 -9.73 12.57
C SER A 225 27.11 -10.95 13.32
N GLY A 226 28.44 -11.10 13.43
CA GLY A 226 29.15 -11.88 14.45
C GLY A 226 28.69 -13.32 14.80
N GLY A 227 27.77 -13.92 14.03
CA GLY A 227 27.11 -15.18 14.34
C GLY A 227 27.98 -16.37 13.97
N ARG A 228 27.80 -17.48 14.69
CA ARG A 228 28.47 -18.74 14.38
C ARG A 228 27.92 -19.27 13.04
N GLN A 229 28.77 -19.93 12.28
CA GLN A 229 28.47 -20.46 10.93
C GLN A 229 27.21 -21.37 10.88
N GLU A 230 26.85 -21.96 12.02
CA GLU A 230 25.70 -22.84 12.23
C GLU A 230 24.33 -22.13 12.26
N ASP A 231 24.28 -20.79 12.29
CA ASP A 231 23.03 -19.99 12.21
C ASP A 231 22.77 -19.39 10.80
N ILE A 232 23.62 -19.71 9.81
CA ILE A 232 23.50 -19.20 8.44
C ILE A 232 22.35 -19.91 7.72
N LYS A 233 21.20 -19.23 7.61
CA LYS A 233 20.10 -19.67 6.73
C LYS A 233 20.39 -19.23 5.29
N ILE A 234 20.60 -20.20 4.40
CA ILE A 234 20.59 -19.92 2.95
C ILE A 234 19.13 -19.71 2.56
N ALA A 235 18.80 -18.47 2.18
CA ALA A 235 17.51 -18.14 1.62
C ALA A 235 17.66 -17.77 0.15
N VAL A 236 16.69 -18.20 -0.64
CA VAL A 236 16.45 -17.67 -1.98
C VAL A 236 15.62 -16.41 -1.82
N ALA A 237 16.16 -15.27 -2.24
CA ALA A 237 15.43 -14.02 -2.34
C ALA A 237 15.31 -13.57 -3.80
N PHE A 238 14.21 -12.88 -4.08
CA PHE A 238 13.98 -12.14 -5.31
C PHE A 238 14.19 -10.65 -5.00
N SER A 239 14.57 -9.86 -6.01
CA SER A 239 14.73 -8.43 -5.85
C SER A 239 13.39 -7.79 -5.53
N THR A 240 13.41 -6.80 -4.65
CA THR A 240 12.24 -5.93 -4.43
C THR A 240 11.90 -5.07 -5.65
N ALA A 241 12.74 -5.08 -6.70
CA ALA A 241 12.46 -4.43 -7.97
C ALA A 241 11.30 -5.07 -8.73
N ALA A 242 11.00 -6.35 -8.46
CA ALA A 242 9.88 -7.07 -9.03
C ALA A 242 8.59 -6.93 -8.20
N ASN A 243 8.59 -6.15 -7.12
CA ASN A 243 7.38 -5.90 -6.35
C ASN A 243 6.35 -5.16 -7.22
N GLU A 244 5.07 -5.53 -7.12
CA GLU A 244 4.02 -5.03 -7.98
C GLU A 244 3.85 -3.51 -7.85
N ASP A 245 3.99 -3.00 -6.64
CA ASP A 245 3.86 -1.59 -6.32
C ASP A 245 5.01 -0.76 -6.89
N VAL A 246 6.24 -1.26 -6.82
CA VAL A 246 7.43 -0.65 -7.43
C VAL A 246 7.35 -0.67 -8.95
N LEU A 247 6.82 -1.75 -9.53
CA LEU A 247 6.60 -1.85 -10.97
C LEU A 247 5.55 -0.84 -11.43
N LEU A 248 4.39 -0.79 -10.77
CA LEU A 248 3.29 0.11 -11.14
C LEU A 248 3.63 1.58 -10.89
N SER A 249 4.04 1.94 -9.67
CA SER A 249 4.30 3.32 -9.26
C SER A 249 5.66 3.86 -9.71
N GLY A 250 6.54 2.98 -10.18
CA GLY A 250 7.88 3.32 -10.66
C GLY A 250 8.10 2.92 -12.11
N LEU A 251 8.58 1.69 -12.34
CA LEU A 251 9.12 1.26 -13.63
C LEU A 251 8.15 1.48 -14.81
N TRP A 252 6.87 1.16 -14.63
CA TRP A 252 5.84 1.25 -15.67
C TRP A 252 5.07 2.57 -15.64
N ARG A 253 5.28 3.41 -14.62
CA ARG A 253 4.51 4.64 -14.41
C ARG A 253 4.56 5.56 -15.61
N GLN A 254 5.75 5.86 -16.13
CA GLN A 254 5.91 6.77 -17.27
C GLN A 254 5.10 6.30 -18.49
N GLY A 255 5.30 5.04 -18.88
CA GLY A 255 4.63 4.47 -20.05
C GLY A 255 3.12 4.42 -19.86
N LEU A 256 2.64 4.17 -18.63
CA LEU A 256 1.22 4.21 -18.30
C LEU A 256 0.68 5.67 -18.31
N GLU A 257 1.40 6.65 -17.79
CA GLU A 257 1.01 8.07 -17.85
C GLU A 257 0.90 8.56 -19.31
N GLU A 258 1.79 8.12 -20.20
CA GLU A 258 1.70 8.37 -21.64
C GLU A 258 0.44 7.73 -22.29
N GLN A 259 -0.09 6.64 -21.71
CA GLN A 259 -1.38 6.05 -22.09
C GLN A 259 -2.59 6.69 -21.34
N GLY A 260 -2.37 7.78 -20.60
CA GLY A 260 -3.41 8.51 -19.88
C GLY A 260 -3.83 7.91 -18.53
N PHE A 261 -3.02 7.03 -17.94
CA PHE A 261 -3.19 6.65 -16.53
C PHE A 261 -2.73 7.78 -15.61
N ARG A 262 -3.34 7.87 -14.43
CA ARG A 262 -3.05 8.92 -13.45
C ARG A 262 -2.57 8.29 -12.16
N PHE A 263 -1.37 8.66 -11.74
CA PHE A 263 -0.82 8.24 -10.45
C PHE A 263 -0.91 9.42 -9.48
N ALA A 264 -1.36 9.16 -8.25
CA ALA A 264 -1.47 10.21 -7.26
C ALA A 264 -0.11 10.83 -6.96
N PRO A 265 0.02 12.16 -6.89
CA PRO A 265 1.23 12.80 -6.39
C PRO A 265 1.32 12.66 -4.86
N LEU A 266 2.54 12.74 -4.32
CA LEU A 266 2.84 12.80 -2.88
C LEU A 266 1.79 13.56 -2.06
N GLY A 267 1.47 14.80 -2.46
CA GLY A 267 0.58 15.68 -1.71
C GLY A 267 -0.86 15.17 -1.58
N VAL A 268 -1.31 14.26 -2.46
CA VAL A 268 -2.58 13.53 -2.32
C VAL A 268 -2.36 12.26 -1.51
N ALA A 269 -1.28 11.53 -1.78
CA ALA A 269 -0.93 10.28 -1.11
C ALA A 269 -0.76 10.43 0.42
N ASP A 270 -0.26 11.57 0.88
CA ASP A 270 -0.10 11.83 2.32
C ASP A 270 -1.40 11.78 3.13
N TRP A 271 -2.52 12.17 2.50
CA TRP A 271 -3.84 12.16 3.14
C TRP A 271 -4.56 10.82 2.97
N PHE A 272 -4.07 10.00 2.04
CA PHE A 272 -4.63 8.69 1.77
C PHE A 272 -4.14 7.67 2.79
N ALA A 273 -2.82 7.53 2.93
CA ALA A 273 -2.25 6.63 3.93
C ALA A 273 -0.81 6.97 4.28
N TYR A 274 -0.36 6.47 5.43
CA TYR A 274 1.05 6.50 5.80
C TYR A 274 1.61 5.09 5.96
N GLU A 275 2.87 4.91 5.57
CA GLU A 275 3.62 3.70 5.86
C GLU A 275 4.50 3.85 7.11
N SER A 276 4.96 5.07 7.35
CA SER A 276 5.83 5.43 8.46
C SER A 276 5.16 6.46 9.35
N THR A 277 5.30 6.29 10.66
CA THR A 277 4.82 7.24 11.67
C THR A 277 5.68 8.51 11.76
N ILE A 278 6.75 8.60 10.99
CA ILE A 278 7.65 9.76 10.96
C ILE A 278 7.23 10.74 9.84
N THR A 279 6.66 10.23 8.75
CA THR A 279 6.41 11.00 7.53
C THR A 279 5.31 12.05 7.66
N PRO A 280 4.13 11.76 8.23
CA PRO A 280 3.05 12.74 8.30
C PRO A 280 3.42 14.02 9.09
N PRO A 281 4.07 13.95 10.28
CA PRO A 281 4.51 15.14 11.00
C PRO A 281 5.49 16.00 10.19
N LEU A 282 6.42 15.39 9.44
CA LEU A 282 7.39 16.13 8.62
C LEU A 282 6.73 16.86 7.44
N ARG A 283 5.56 16.41 7.01
CA ARG A 283 4.79 16.98 5.88
C ARG A 283 3.62 17.83 6.34
N ASN A 284 3.52 18.08 7.65
CA ASN A 284 2.42 18.81 8.29
C ASN A 284 1.05 18.19 7.97
N VAL A 285 0.97 16.87 7.94
CA VAL A 285 -0.27 16.11 7.80
C VAL A 285 -0.64 15.50 9.16
N PRO A 286 -1.76 15.95 9.77
CA PRO A 286 -2.22 15.38 11.04
C PRO A 286 -2.67 13.94 10.87
N PHE A 287 -2.36 13.06 11.84
CA PHE A 287 -2.69 11.63 11.74
C PHE A 287 -4.19 11.38 11.74
N GLU A 288 -4.93 12.18 12.50
CA GLU A 288 -6.39 12.18 12.60
C GLU A 288 -7.09 12.48 11.26
N ASP A 289 -6.35 12.97 10.28
CA ASP A 289 -6.86 13.42 8.98
C ASP A 289 -6.53 12.47 7.83
N ILE A 290 -5.82 11.37 8.11
CA ILE A 290 -5.39 10.37 7.14
C ILE A 290 -6.45 9.26 7.06
N LEU A 291 -6.77 8.81 5.85
CA LEU A 291 -7.78 7.77 5.61
C LEU A 291 -7.35 6.39 6.14
N GLY A 292 -6.12 5.95 5.88
CA GLY A 292 -5.66 4.60 6.21
C GLY A 292 -4.19 4.50 6.60
N VAL A 293 -3.77 3.27 6.84
CA VAL A 293 -2.39 2.95 7.25
C VAL A 293 -1.89 1.73 6.48
N HIS A 294 -0.56 1.62 6.33
CA HIS A 294 0.13 0.37 6.00
C HIS A 294 1.39 0.25 6.86
N SER A 295 1.35 -0.52 7.93
CA SER A 295 2.26 -0.32 9.07
C SER A 295 3.58 -1.12 9.04
N MET A 296 4.00 -1.66 7.89
CA MET A 296 5.20 -2.52 7.78
C MET A 296 5.20 -3.68 8.80
N GLY A 297 4.04 -4.28 9.03
CA GLY A 297 3.81 -5.37 9.98
C GLY A 297 3.86 -4.96 11.44
N ARG A 298 3.84 -3.66 11.75
CA ARG A 298 3.91 -3.17 13.15
C ARG A 298 2.56 -3.16 13.83
N TRP A 299 1.47 -2.93 13.10
CA TRP A 299 0.11 -2.84 13.63
C TRP A 299 -0.74 -3.90 12.97
N LEU A 300 -1.13 -4.90 13.74
CA LEU A 300 -1.95 -6.00 13.25
C LEU A 300 -3.32 -5.96 13.89
N LEU A 301 -4.38 -6.09 13.08
CA LEU A 301 -5.72 -6.24 13.61
C LEU A 301 -5.90 -7.65 14.19
N GLU A 302 -6.32 -7.72 15.45
CA GLU A 302 -6.78 -8.95 16.13
C GLU A 302 -8.28 -8.90 16.46
N GLY A 303 -8.96 -7.92 15.91
CA GLY A 303 -10.39 -7.70 15.96
C GLY A 303 -10.73 -6.54 15.03
N LEU A 304 -12.00 -6.16 14.93
CA LEU A 304 -12.39 -5.02 14.09
C LEU A 304 -11.86 -3.69 14.64
N ASP A 305 -11.63 -3.57 15.95
CA ASP A 305 -11.19 -2.35 16.64
C ASP A 305 -9.98 -2.59 17.54
N THR A 306 -9.31 -3.75 17.42
CA THR A 306 -8.23 -4.14 18.33
C THR A 306 -6.93 -4.30 17.55
N VAL A 307 -5.91 -3.54 17.94
CA VAL A 307 -4.63 -3.44 17.24
C VAL A 307 -3.50 -3.91 18.15
N ARG A 308 -2.75 -4.90 17.68
CA ARG A 308 -1.53 -5.38 18.32
C ARG A 308 -0.29 -4.66 17.79
N PHE A 309 0.58 -4.24 18.71
CA PHE A 309 1.90 -3.69 18.42
C PHE A 309 2.95 -4.80 18.36
N VAL A 310 3.44 -5.09 17.16
CA VAL A 310 4.38 -6.20 16.95
C VAL A 310 5.81 -5.79 17.32
N GLY A 311 6.42 -6.59 18.19
CA GLY A 311 7.80 -6.40 18.63
C GLY A 311 7.98 -5.21 19.56
N VAL A 312 6.93 -4.85 20.28
CA VAL A 312 6.91 -3.82 21.34
C VAL A 312 6.39 -4.50 22.58
N ASP A 313 7.18 -4.50 23.65
CA ASP A 313 6.75 -4.93 24.98
C ASP A 313 6.22 -3.73 25.81
N GLU A 314 5.68 -4.01 26.99
CA GLU A 314 5.16 -3.00 27.91
C GLU A 314 6.20 -1.92 28.24
N GLU A 315 7.44 -2.34 28.49
CA GLU A 315 8.53 -1.42 28.86
C GLU A 315 8.86 -0.47 27.70
N HIS A 316 9.01 -0.99 26.49
CA HIS A 316 9.27 -0.20 25.28
C HIS A 316 8.10 0.73 24.97
N PHE A 317 6.87 0.27 25.12
CA PHE A 317 5.70 1.12 24.91
C PHE A 317 5.71 2.32 25.87
N HIS A 318 5.89 2.07 27.17
CA HIS A 318 5.84 3.13 28.18
C HIS A 318 7.07 4.04 28.20
N ASN A 319 8.27 3.49 27.98
CA ASN A 319 9.52 4.23 28.12
C ASN A 319 10.02 4.84 26.82
N VAL A 320 9.65 4.28 25.66
CA VAL A 320 10.11 4.75 24.34
C VAL A 320 8.98 5.40 23.57
N LEU A 321 7.89 4.68 23.28
CA LEU A 321 6.81 5.20 22.44
C LEU A 321 6.06 6.34 23.13
N LEU A 322 5.70 6.19 24.41
CA LEU A 322 5.08 7.29 25.16
C LEU A 322 6.06 8.40 25.57
N ALA A 323 7.35 8.28 25.29
CA ALA A 323 8.30 9.38 25.42
C ALA A 323 8.45 10.17 24.11
N ASP A 324 8.28 9.51 22.96
CA ASP A 324 8.42 10.12 21.64
C ASP A 324 7.21 11.02 21.30
N PRO A 325 7.44 12.33 21.01
CA PRO A 325 6.36 13.27 20.71
C PRO A 325 5.62 12.96 19.40
N HIS A 326 6.29 12.39 18.39
CA HIS A 326 5.64 11.96 17.16
C HIS A 326 4.83 10.69 17.39
N ALA A 327 5.33 9.79 18.23
CA ALA A 327 4.60 8.56 18.53
C ALA A 327 3.27 8.82 19.24
N LYS A 328 3.25 9.79 20.17
CA LYS A 328 2.02 10.24 20.83
C LYS A 328 0.96 10.72 19.85
N LEU A 329 1.34 11.38 18.75
CA LEU A 329 0.36 11.92 17.79
C LEU A 329 -0.45 10.79 17.17
N TRP A 330 0.22 9.76 16.65
CA TRP A 330 -0.50 8.66 16.03
C TRP A 330 -1.20 7.75 17.06
N ILE A 331 -0.64 7.57 18.28
CA ILE A 331 -1.32 6.83 19.35
C ILE A 331 -2.64 7.52 19.69
N ASN A 332 -2.61 8.83 19.88
CA ASN A 332 -3.79 9.62 20.19
C ASN A 332 -4.81 9.59 19.05
N ALA A 333 -4.36 9.71 17.79
CA ALA A 333 -5.24 9.60 16.63
C ALA A 333 -5.93 8.22 16.58
N ALA A 334 -5.19 7.14 16.82
CA ALA A 334 -5.74 5.80 16.88
C ALA A 334 -6.80 5.64 17.99
N LEU A 335 -6.49 6.13 19.20
CA LEU A 335 -7.43 6.10 20.34
C LEU A 335 -8.69 6.94 20.08
N GLN A 336 -8.56 8.11 19.42
CA GLN A 336 -9.70 8.96 19.05
C GLN A 336 -10.62 8.28 18.04
N GLN A 337 -10.08 7.40 17.19
CA GLN A 337 -10.83 6.56 16.26
C GLN A 337 -11.44 5.31 16.93
N GLY A 338 -11.35 5.20 18.26
CA GLY A 338 -11.93 4.10 19.03
C GLY A 338 -11.13 2.81 18.97
N LEU A 339 -9.85 2.86 18.54
CA LEU A 339 -9.00 1.68 18.51
C LEU A 339 -8.52 1.30 19.91
N HIS A 340 -8.57 0.01 20.21
CA HIS A 340 -8.01 -0.61 21.39
C HIS A 340 -6.61 -1.12 21.08
N LEU A 341 -5.61 -0.54 21.72
CA LEU A 341 -4.19 -0.84 21.49
C LEU A 341 -3.66 -1.80 22.56
N PHE A 342 -2.92 -2.82 22.16
CA PHE A 342 -2.19 -3.70 23.09
C PHE A 342 -0.86 -4.17 22.50
N PHE A 343 0.06 -4.61 23.36
CA PHE A 343 1.44 -4.97 23.02
C PHE A 343 1.71 -6.44 23.37
N ASP A 344 2.84 -6.97 22.85
CA ASP A 344 3.23 -8.38 22.97
C ASP A 344 3.60 -8.79 24.41
#